data_AF-A0A0R1S3H5-F1
#
_entry.id   AF-A0A0R1S3H5-F1
#
_cell.length_a   1.000
_cell.length_b   1.000
_cell.length_c   1.000
_cell.angle_alpha   90.00
_cell.angle_beta   90.00
_cell.angle_gamma   90.00
#
_symmetry.space_group_name_H-M   'P 1'
#
loop_
_entity.id
_entity.type
_entity.pdbx_description
1 polymer ?
#
loop_
_entity_poly.entity_id
_entity_poly.type
_entity_poly.pdbx_seq_one_letter_code
_entity_poly.pdbx_strand_id
1 'polypeptide(L)'
;MITQQEIYAIYKLNGQNDTYQLPLMKWNLMFHEKPDDLYQSVIDKGLMTIEEQNNHSLQSQTVTKLKELLKAQSLSTSGKKDELIQRILQNFQPEELADYQPTKVYELTPNGKETIDQENYVPLVGDHFEHGVIDFDVVEEAGYSKHVVNKVEYLNGLVRYAYNRAAYLKDYFQMDKALLTQVKLDKAFKKTPGERLQTILGEMYLKLSGLPDLLEHEDFHKVLNAIDLVSDPVFAKIPKATIDDITRLQKEVGWTDEQVVAEFENAAGQIELPDQLFSMAEMSMILRYSLPDNLDAIKKMYADKQKEYKAVSTTGPNQK
;
A
#
# COMPACT_ATOMS: atom_id res chain seq x y z
N MET A 1 27.62 10.72 6.81
CA MET A 1 26.84 9.57 6.30
C MET A 1 25.47 10.10 5.89
N ILE A 2 24.92 9.64 4.76
CA ILE A 2 23.58 10.03 4.29
C ILE A 2 22.58 9.03 4.86
N THR A 3 21.46 9.50 5.38
CA THR A 3 20.44 8.67 6.02
C THR A 3 19.33 8.25 5.03
N GLN A 4 18.56 7.20 5.37
CA GLN A 4 17.38 6.80 4.59
C GLN A 4 16.33 7.90 4.52
N GLN A 5 16.16 8.68 5.61
CA GLN A 5 15.30 9.85 5.66
C GLN A 5 15.70 10.86 4.60
N GLU A 6 16.99 11.21 4.53
CA GLU A 6 17.51 12.16 3.55
C GLU A 6 17.33 11.67 2.12
N ILE A 7 17.62 10.38 1.85
CA ILE A 7 17.43 9.78 0.52
C ILE A 7 15.96 9.84 0.10
N TYR A 8 15.04 9.47 0.99
CA TYR A 8 13.60 9.54 0.69
C TYR A 8 13.12 10.99 0.53
N ALA A 9 13.66 11.92 1.31
CA ALA A 9 13.36 13.34 1.21
C ALA A 9 13.75 13.89 -0.15
N ILE A 10 15.00 13.72 -0.58
CA ILE A 10 15.46 14.24 -1.87
C ILE A 10 14.69 13.63 -3.04
N TYR A 11 14.28 12.36 -2.93
CA TYR A 11 13.38 11.73 -3.90
C TYR A 11 12.01 12.40 -3.99
N LYS A 12 11.39 12.73 -2.84
CA LYS A 12 10.06 13.36 -2.81
C LYS A 12 10.08 14.85 -3.15
N LEU A 13 11.12 15.56 -2.75
CA LEU A 13 11.24 17.00 -2.95
C LEU A 13 11.60 17.36 -4.39
N ASN A 14 12.30 16.50 -5.12
CA ASN A 14 12.70 16.79 -6.50
C ASN A 14 11.50 17.21 -7.39
N GLY A 15 11.59 18.41 -7.97
CA GLY A 15 10.53 19.02 -8.79
C GLY A 15 9.38 19.65 -8.01
N GLN A 16 9.40 19.63 -6.67
CA GLN A 16 8.42 20.31 -5.83
C GLN A 16 8.81 21.76 -5.58
N ASN A 17 7.82 22.61 -5.30
CA ASN A 17 8.11 23.98 -4.85
C ASN A 17 8.81 23.99 -3.48
N ASP A 18 9.54 25.05 -3.19
CA ASP A 18 10.28 25.24 -1.94
C ASP A 18 9.38 25.27 -0.69
N THR A 19 8.10 25.61 -0.88
CA THR A 19 7.08 25.57 0.17
C THR A 19 6.51 24.18 0.46
N TYR A 20 6.86 23.16 -0.33
CA TYR A 20 6.28 21.82 -0.22
C TYR A 20 6.65 21.17 1.12
N GLN A 21 5.63 20.64 1.79
CA GLN A 21 5.78 19.92 3.05
C GLN A 21 5.60 18.43 2.84
N LEU A 22 6.54 17.63 3.36
CA LEU A 22 6.46 16.18 3.34
C LEU A 22 5.20 15.73 4.11
N PRO A 23 4.44 14.73 3.63
CA PRO A 23 3.24 14.26 4.32
C PRO A 23 3.57 13.67 5.70
N LEU A 24 3.34 14.46 6.76
CA LEU A 24 3.76 14.13 8.13
C LEU A 24 3.24 12.79 8.64
N MET A 25 2.00 12.40 8.31
CA MET A 25 1.44 11.12 8.74
C MET A 25 2.23 9.94 8.16
N LYS A 26 2.49 9.95 6.85
CA LYS A 26 3.27 8.90 6.20
C LYS A 26 4.71 8.89 6.70
N TRP A 27 5.29 10.08 6.86
CA TRP A 27 6.65 10.23 7.37
C TRP A 27 6.83 9.64 8.77
N ASN A 28 5.95 10.00 9.70
CA ASN A 28 6.01 9.50 11.08
C ASN A 28 5.81 7.98 11.16
N LEU A 29 5.01 7.39 10.27
CA LEU A 29 4.84 5.94 10.19
C LEU A 29 6.11 5.23 9.71
N MET A 30 6.89 5.85 8.82
CA MET A 30 8.11 5.25 8.25
C MET A 30 9.35 5.44 9.12
N PHE A 31 9.47 6.61 9.76
CA PHE A 31 10.73 7.03 10.39
C PHE A 31 10.60 7.35 11.87
N HIS A 32 9.39 7.40 12.42
CA HIS A 32 9.12 7.72 13.83
C HIS A 32 9.70 9.06 14.34
N GLU A 33 10.13 9.94 13.44
CA GLU A 33 10.76 11.22 13.72
C GLU A 33 10.15 12.32 12.84
N LYS A 34 10.23 13.58 13.26
CA LYS A 34 9.80 14.71 12.43
C LYS A 34 10.85 15.03 11.36
N PRO A 35 10.45 15.52 10.17
CA PRO A 35 11.40 15.97 9.14
C PRO A 35 12.01 17.35 9.48
N ASP A 36 12.20 17.66 10.77
CA ASP A 36 12.76 18.93 11.23
C ASP A 36 14.23 19.02 10.76
N ASP A 37 14.67 20.19 10.30
CA ASP A 37 16.01 20.47 9.73
C ASP A 37 16.42 19.67 8.48
N LEU A 38 15.63 18.69 8.05
CA LEU A 38 15.90 17.80 6.92
C LEU A 38 16.14 18.56 5.61
N TYR A 39 15.32 19.58 5.36
CA TYR A 39 15.40 20.43 4.16
C TYR A 39 16.74 21.16 4.07
N GLN A 40 17.20 21.74 5.19
CA GLN A 40 18.48 22.41 5.24
C GLN A 40 19.63 21.40 5.16
N SER A 41 19.50 20.25 5.83
CA SER A 41 20.50 19.18 5.79
C SER A 41 20.79 18.68 4.38
N VAL A 42 19.76 18.43 3.56
CA VAL A 42 19.95 17.93 2.18
C VAL A 42 20.57 18.98 1.25
N ILE A 43 20.38 20.27 1.53
CA ILE A 43 21.02 21.37 0.82
C ILE A 43 22.48 21.51 1.26
N ASP A 44 22.75 21.51 2.57
CA ASP A 44 24.10 21.64 3.13
C ASP A 44 25.01 20.47 2.73
N LYS A 45 24.44 19.27 2.59
CA LYS A 45 25.14 18.08 2.09
C LYS A 45 25.33 18.08 0.56
N GLY A 46 24.84 19.11 -0.13
CA GLY A 46 24.96 19.24 -1.58
C GLY A 46 24.23 18.14 -2.34
N LEU A 47 23.13 17.62 -1.79
CA LEU A 47 22.27 16.65 -2.47
C LEU A 47 21.21 17.37 -3.32
N MET A 48 20.81 18.56 -2.88
CA MET A 48 19.79 19.37 -3.54
C MET A 48 20.17 20.84 -3.63
N THR A 49 19.59 21.52 -4.62
CA THR A 49 19.60 22.97 -4.79
C THR A 49 18.18 23.49 -4.88
N ILE A 50 18.02 24.79 -4.64
CA ILE A 50 16.77 25.50 -4.89
C ILE A 50 17.02 26.41 -6.09
N GLU A 51 16.33 26.14 -7.20
CA GLU A 51 16.44 26.91 -8.44
C GLU A 51 15.18 27.73 -8.72
N GLU A 52 15.36 28.90 -9.34
CA GLU A 52 14.27 29.79 -9.71
C GLU A 52 13.66 29.38 -11.07
N GLN A 53 12.42 28.88 -11.04
CA GLN A 53 11.73 28.41 -12.24
C GLN A 53 10.70 29.44 -12.72
N ASN A 54 11.16 30.41 -13.52
CA ASN A 54 10.31 31.46 -14.11
C ASN A 54 9.12 30.91 -14.91
N ASN A 55 9.28 29.76 -15.58
CA ASN A 55 8.20 29.14 -16.36
C ASN A 55 7.05 28.64 -15.46
N HIS A 56 7.36 28.00 -14.33
CA HIS A 56 6.34 27.52 -13.40
C HIS A 56 5.59 28.67 -12.71
N SER A 57 6.27 29.77 -12.37
CA SER A 57 5.61 30.98 -11.89
C SER A 57 4.58 31.50 -12.88
N LEU A 58 4.96 31.62 -14.16
CA LEU A 58 4.08 32.12 -15.20
C LEU A 58 2.88 31.19 -15.45
N GLN A 59 3.07 29.87 -15.34
CA GLN A 59 1.98 28.89 -15.41
C GLN A 59 0.99 29.00 -14.25
N SER A 60 1.40 29.48 -13.07
CA SER A 60 0.49 29.72 -11.94
C SER A 60 -0.31 31.03 -12.06
N GLN A 61 0.13 31.97 -12.91
CA GLN A 61 -0.55 33.26 -13.09
C GLN A 61 -1.86 33.13 -13.89
N THR A 62 -2.78 34.09 -13.68
CA THR A 62 -4.00 34.18 -14.48
C THR A 62 -3.71 34.71 -15.88
N VAL A 63 -4.53 34.34 -16.86
CA VAL A 63 -4.41 34.84 -18.25
C VAL A 63 -4.44 36.37 -18.28
N THR A 64 -5.24 37.01 -17.42
CA THR A 64 -5.30 38.48 -17.31
C THR A 64 -3.95 39.07 -16.89
N LYS A 65 -3.33 38.51 -15.84
CA LYS A 65 -2.02 38.96 -15.34
C LYS A 65 -0.90 38.80 -16.40
N LEU A 66 -0.93 37.68 -17.13
CA LEU A 66 0.01 37.44 -18.24
C LEU A 66 -0.16 38.45 -19.40
N LYS A 67 -1.39 38.86 -19.69
CA LYS A 67 -1.67 39.89 -20.70
C LYS A 67 -1.25 41.28 -20.24
N GLU A 68 -1.40 41.60 -18.95
CA GLU A 68 -0.91 42.87 -18.37
C GLU A 68 0.60 42.99 -18.50
N LEU A 69 1.32 41.91 -18.18
CA LEU A 69 2.77 41.74 -18.40
C LEU A 69 3.18 42.06 -19.84
N LEU A 70 2.60 41.35 -20.80
CA LEU A 70 2.88 41.53 -22.21
C LEU A 70 2.56 42.95 -22.68
N LYS A 71 1.46 43.54 -22.18
CA LYS A 71 1.05 44.90 -22.51
C LYS A 71 2.04 45.95 -22.00
N ALA A 72 2.65 45.73 -20.82
CA ALA A 72 3.65 46.64 -20.27
C ALA A 72 4.90 46.77 -21.17
N GLN A 73 5.26 45.71 -21.89
CA GLN A 73 6.34 45.67 -22.89
C GLN A 73 5.84 45.88 -24.34
N SER A 74 4.60 46.33 -24.52
CA SER A 74 3.97 46.52 -25.85
C SER A 74 3.96 45.26 -26.74
N LEU A 75 3.94 44.07 -26.14
CA LEU A 75 3.87 42.78 -26.82
C LEU A 75 2.42 42.35 -27.06
N SER A 76 2.21 41.50 -28.06
CA SER A 76 0.88 40.96 -28.37
C SER A 76 0.28 40.21 -27.18
N THR A 77 -0.99 40.46 -26.89
CA THR A 77 -1.77 39.82 -25.81
C THR A 77 -2.77 38.78 -26.33
N SER A 78 -2.73 38.46 -27.63
CA SER A 78 -3.54 37.41 -28.24
C SER A 78 -2.85 36.03 -28.10
N GLY A 79 -3.67 34.99 -28.04
CA GLY A 79 -3.22 33.60 -27.96
C GLY A 79 -3.73 32.85 -26.73
N LYS A 80 -3.42 31.55 -26.70
CA LYS A 80 -3.68 30.66 -25.55
C LYS A 80 -2.65 30.92 -24.44
N LYS A 81 -2.94 30.46 -23.21
CA LYS A 81 -2.08 30.69 -22.03
C LYS A 81 -0.62 30.31 -22.29
N ASP A 82 -0.37 29.14 -22.87
CA ASP A 82 1.00 28.68 -23.15
C ASP A 82 1.73 29.55 -24.17
N GLU A 83 1.01 30.10 -25.16
CA GLU A 83 1.59 31.02 -26.16
C GLU A 83 1.95 32.37 -25.51
N LEU A 84 1.15 32.85 -24.55
CA LEU A 84 1.46 34.05 -23.78
C LEU A 84 2.69 33.83 -22.90
N ILE A 85 2.79 32.68 -22.24
CA ILE A 85 3.92 32.31 -21.37
C ILE A 85 5.21 32.18 -22.18
N GLN A 86 5.18 31.48 -23.31
CA GLN A 86 6.33 31.39 -24.22
C GLN A 86 6.78 32.77 -24.69
N ARG A 87 5.84 33.67 -25.03
CA ARG A 87 6.16 35.03 -25.43
C ARG A 87 6.82 35.83 -24.30
N ILE A 88 6.38 35.66 -23.07
CA ILE A 88 7.01 36.28 -21.90
C ILE A 88 8.44 35.73 -21.73
N LEU A 89 8.63 34.41 -21.74
CA LEU A 89 9.96 33.79 -21.59
C LEU A 89 10.96 34.17 -22.69
N GLN A 90 10.48 34.45 -23.90
CA GLN A 90 11.33 34.83 -25.03
C GLN A 90 11.72 36.32 -25.05
N ASN A 91 10.95 37.19 -24.39
CA ASN A 91 11.08 38.65 -24.54
C ASN A 91 11.44 39.38 -23.24
N PHE A 92 11.38 38.71 -22.09
CA PHE A 92 11.72 39.31 -20.80
C PHE A 92 13.06 38.78 -20.32
N GLN A 93 13.88 39.66 -19.74
CA GLN A 93 15.08 39.24 -19.01
C GLN A 93 14.70 38.61 -17.66
N PRO A 94 15.51 37.70 -17.11
CA PRO A 94 15.25 37.09 -15.81
C PRO A 94 14.97 38.10 -14.69
N GLU A 95 15.67 39.24 -14.70
CA GLU A 95 15.52 40.30 -13.70
C GLU A 95 14.16 41.02 -13.80
N GLU A 96 13.56 41.10 -14.99
CA GLU A 96 12.24 41.69 -15.23
C GLU A 96 11.10 40.74 -14.78
N LEU A 97 11.42 39.46 -14.64
CA LEU A 97 10.50 38.43 -14.16
C LEU A 97 10.61 38.21 -12.65
N ALA A 98 11.62 38.79 -11.98
CA ALA A 98 11.85 38.64 -10.54
C ALA A 98 10.67 39.17 -9.68
N ASP A 99 9.99 40.21 -10.15
CA ASP A 99 8.78 40.75 -9.50
C ASP A 99 7.58 39.78 -9.56
N TYR A 100 7.63 38.80 -10.46
CA TYR A 100 6.63 37.75 -10.62
C TYR A 100 7.09 36.48 -9.91
N GLN A 101 7.46 36.64 -8.62
CA GLN A 101 7.88 35.60 -7.68
C GLN A 101 8.27 34.29 -8.36
N PRO A 102 9.55 34.11 -8.78
CA PRO A 102 10.02 32.83 -9.24
C PRO A 102 9.64 31.75 -8.23
N THR A 103 8.92 30.74 -8.68
CA THR A 103 8.60 29.57 -7.90
C THR A 103 9.94 28.88 -7.77
N LYS A 104 10.47 28.94 -6.56
CA LYS A 104 11.65 28.21 -6.19
C LYS A 104 11.28 26.74 -6.16
N VAL A 105 12.08 25.94 -6.86
CA VAL A 105 11.86 24.51 -6.99
C VAL A 105 13.09 23.79 -6.49
N TYR A 106 12.83 22.72 -5.77
CA TYR A 106 13.82 21.76 -5.34
C TYR A 106 14.36 20.96 -6.52
N GLU A 107 15.65 20.99 -6.77
CA GLU A 107 16.31 20.22 -7.83
C GLU A 107 17.43 19.33 -7.29
N LEU A 108 17.55 18.13 -7.85
CA LEU A 108 18.65 17.22 -7.53
C LEU A 108 19.95 17.68 -8.17
N THR A 109 20.98 17.79 -7.34
CA THR A 109 22.38 17.88 -7.80
C THR A 109 22.84 16.58 -8.46
N PRO A 110 23.99 16.56 -9.17
CA PRO A 110 24.59 15.31 -9.63
C PRO A 110 24.81 14.28 -8.51
N ASN A 111 25.26 14.73 -7.33
CA ASN A 111 25.47 13.89 -6.15
C ASN A 111 24.15 13.31 -5.61
N GLY A 112 23.09 14.12 -5.57
CA GLY A 112 21.74 13.68 -5.19
C GLY A 112 21.19 12.60 -6.12
N LYS A 113 21.40 12.76 -7.43
CA LYS A 113 21.00 11.75 -8.44
C LYS A 113 21.74 10.43 -8.22
N GLU A 114 23.07 10.49 -8.10
CA GLU A 114 23.90 9.32 -7.85
C GLU A 114 23.52 8.61 -6.54
N THR A 115 23.22 9.38 -5.49
CA THR A 115 22.77 8.84 -4.19
C THR A 115 21.47 8.06 -4.33
N ILE A 116 20.46 8.62 -5.02
CA ILE A 116 19.19 7.92 -5.28
C ILE A 116 19.42 6.67 -6.12
N ASP A 117 20.29 6.74 -7.12
CA ASP A 117 20.56 5.60 -7.99
C ASP A 117 21.24 4.46 -7.23
N GLN A 118 22.23 4.75 -6.39
CA GLN A 118 22.93 3.75 -5.57
C GLN A 118 22.00 3.10 -4.53
N GLU A 119 21.17 3.92 -3.88
CA GLU A 119 20.29 3.51 -2.77
C GLU A 119 18.80 3.45 -3.19
N ASN A 120 18.54 3.02 -4.44
CA ASN A 120 17.21 3.07 -5.04
C ASN A 120 16.15 2.18 -4.34
N TYR A 121 16.56 1.33 -3.38
CA TYR A 121 15.63 0.61 -2.50
C TYR A 121 14.89 1.56 -1.56
N VAL A 122 15.49 2.68 -1.14
CA VAL A 122 14.87 3.60 -0.18
C VAL A 122 13.61 4.26 -0.75
N PRO A 123 13.64 4.87 -1.95
CA PRO A 123 12.43 5.31 -2.63
C PRO A 123 11.42 4.18 -2.87
N LEU A 124 11.90 2.99 -3.25
CA LEU A 124 11.04 1.85 -3.56
C LEU A 124 10.23 1.39 -2.33
N VAL A 125 10.90 1.21 -1.19
CA VAL A 125 10.29 0.84 0.09
C VAL A 125 9.38 1.94 0.57
N GLY A 126 9.84 3.20 0.56
CA GLY A 126 9.02 4.32 1.02
C GLY A 126 7.74 4.51 0.20
N ASP A 127 7.75 4.25 -1.12
CA ASP A 127 6.54 4.35 -1.95
C ASP A 127 5.58 3.17 -1.81
N HIS A 128 6.06 1.99 -1.41
CA HIS A 128 5.26 0.79 -1.17
C HIS A 128 5.13 0.45 0.32
N PHE A 129 5.38 1.43 1.18
CA PHE A 129 5.47 1.20 2.62
C PHE A 129 4.22 0.55 3.18
N GLU A 130 4.43 -0.57 3.87
CA GLU A 130 3.40 -1.30 4.60
C GLU A 130 4.05 -1.87 5.85
N HIS A 131 3.75 -1.29 7.01
CA HIS A 131 4.41 -1.62 8.28
C HIS A 131 4.35 -3.12 8.59
N GLY A 132 5.48 -3.72 8.98
CA GLY A 132 5.66 -5.15 9.21
C GLY A 132 5.79 -6.01 7.94
N VAL A 133 5.71 -5.41 6.74
CA VAL A 133 5.73 -6.15 5.47
C VAL A 133 6.74 -5.57 4.47
N ILE A 134 6.58 -4.30 4.13
CA ILE A 134 7.49 -3.53 3.27
C ILE A 134 7.88 -2.28 4.07
N ASP A 135 8.85 -2.44 4.96
CA ASP A 135 9.45 -1.34 5.72
C ASP A 135 10.97 -1.53 5.84
N PHE A 136 11.62 -0.57 6.50
CA PHE A 136 13.08 -0.58 6.61
C PHE A 136 13.60 -1.65 7.57
N ASP A 137 12.85 -1.98 8.62
CA ASP A 137 13.21 -3.05 9.56
C ASP A 137 13.20 -4.42 8.87
N VAL A 138 12.15 -4.71 8.10
CA VAL A 138 12.04 -5.93 7.30
C VAL A 138 13.14 -6.00 6.24
N VAL A 139 13.50 -4.89 5.61
CA VAL A 139 14.60 -4.84 4.63
C VAL A 139 15.94 -5.18 5.28
N GLU A 140 16.21 -4.62 6.45
CA GLU A 140 17.45 -4.89 7.19
C GLU A 140 17.52 -6.34 7.64
N GLU A 141 16.47 -6.83 8.31
CA GLU A 141 16.39 -8.21 8.78
C GLU A 141 16.52 -9.24 7.65
N ALA A 142 15.88 -8.98 6.50
CA ALA A 142 15.93 -9.86 5.34
C ALA A 142 17.26 -9.76 4.56
N GLY A 143 18.09 -8.74 4.82
CA GLY A 143 19.34 -8.49 4.09
C GLY A 143 19.14 -7.92 2.68
N TYR A 144 18.07 -7.15 2.46
CA TYR A 144 17.70 -6.60 1.15
C TYR A 144 18.22 -5.17 0.90
N SER A 145 18.99 -4.56 1.81
CA SER A 145 19.40 -3.14 1.79
C SER A 145 20.44 -2.73 0.70
N LYS A 146 20.26 -3.14 -0.56
CA LYS A 146 21.20 -2.90 -1.66
C LYS A 146 20.50 -2.37 -2.90
N HIS A 147 21.29 -1.90 -3.87
CA HIS A 147 20.82 -1.49 -5.18
C HIS A 147 19.88 -2.53 -5.82
N VAL A 148 18.68 -2.07 -6.20
CA VAL A 148 17.60 -2.88 -6.73
C VAL A 148 17.62 -2.85 -8.25
N VAL A 149 17.87 -4.02 -8.85
CA VAL A 149 17.79 -4.21 -10.30
C VAL A 149 16.37 -4.62 -10.72
N ASN A 150 15.73 -5.50 -9.96
CA ASN A 150 14.40 -6.03 -10.24
C ASN A 150 13.41 -5.67 -9.13
N LYS A 151 12.64 -4.60 -9.34
CA LYS A 151 11.68 -4.07 -8.33
C LYS A 151 10.61 -5.09 -7.94
N VAL A 152 10.13 -5.88 -8.90
CA VAL A 152 9.06 -6.86 -8.67
C VAL A 152 9.56 -7.99 -7.79
N GLU A 153 10.72 -8.55 -8.13
CA GLU A 153 11.36 -9.61 -7.35
C GLU A 153 11.75 -9.13 -5.95
N TYR A 154 12.23 -7.90 -5.85
CA TYR A 154 12.58 -7.28 -4.57
C TYR A 154 11.37 -7.17 -3.63
N LEU A 155 10.28 -6.55 -4.09
CA LEU A 155 9.09 -6.36 -3.28
C LEU A 155 8.39 -7.68 -2.93
N ASN A 156 8.28 -8.62 -3.89
CA ASN A 156 7.76 -9.96 -3.61
C ASN A 156 8.67 -10.72 -2.61
N GLY A 157 9.98 -10.49 -2.67
CA GLY A 157 10.94 -11.03 -1.71
C GLY A 157 10.67 -10.58 -0.29
N LEU A 158 10.45 -9.28 -0.07
CA LEU A 158 10.11 -8.71 1.24
C LEU A 158 8.78 -9.24 1.77
N VAL A 159 7.74 -9.24 0.93
CA VAL A 159 6.41 -9.76 1.34
C VAL A 159 6.49 -11.23 1.71
N ARG A 160 7.22 -12.05 0.93
CA ARG A 160 7.44 -13.46 1.25
C ARG A 160 8.24 -13.66 2.54
N TYR A 161 9.28 -12.85 2.76
CA TYR A 161 10.03 -12.89 4.01
C TYR A 161 9.13 -12.56 5.20
N ALA A 162 8.35 -11.48 5.12
CA ALA A 162 7.42 -11.07 6.16
C ALA A 162 6.37 -12.14 6.45
N TYR A 163 5.78 -12.75 5.41
CA TYR A 163 4.86 -13.87 5.56
C TYR A 163 5.49 -15.06 6.30
N ASN A 164 6.70 -15.49 5.88
CA ASN A 164 7.38 -16.62 6.51
C ASN A 164 7.80 -16.33 7.96
N ARG A 165 8.25 -15.10 8.24
CA ARG A 165 8.55 -14.64 9.60
C ARG A 165 7.30 -14.68 10.47
N ALA A 166 6.19 -14.13 9.99
CA ALA A 166 4.92 -14.14 10.71
C ALA A 166 4.40 -15.56 10.95
N ALA A 167 4.50 -16.45 9.95
CA ALA A 167 4.15 -17.86 10.09
C ALA A 167 5.01 -18.57 11.15
N TYR A 168 6.32 -18.32 11.16
CA TYR A 168 7.23 -18.87 12.16
C TYR A 168 6.87 -18.40 13.58
N LEU A 169 6.52 -17.12 13.73
CA LEU A 169 6.12 -16.52 15.00
C LEU A 169 4.66 -16.83 15.39
N LYS A 170 3.89 -17.44 14.48
CA LYS A 170 2.43 -17.65 14.60
C LYS A 170 1.66 -16.34 14.77
N ASP A 171 2.13 -15.29 14.11
CA ASP A 171 1.47 -13.99 14.03
C ASP A 171 0.54 -13.96 12.82
N TYR A 172 -0.68 -14.46 13.00
CA TYR A 172 -1.64 -14.61 11.91
C TYR A 172 -2.17 -13.27 11.38
N PHE A 173 -2.15 -12.21 12.20
CA PHE A 173 -2.49 -10.86 11.76
C PHE A 173 -1.46 -10.35 10.74
N GLN A 174 -0.16 -10.49 11.04
CA GLN A 174 0.88 -10.10 10.10
C GLN A 174 0.95 -11.02 8.87
N MET A 175 0.60 -12.31 9.01
CA MET A 175 0.44 -13.21 7.86
C MET A 175 -0.67 -12.72 6.92
N ASP A 176 -1.85 -12.36 7.45
CA ASP A 176 -2.97 -11.80 6.66
C ASP A 176 -2.55 -10.51 5.96
N LYS A 177 -1.87 -9.62 6.69
CA LYS A 177 -1.35 -8.37 6.16
C LYS A 177 -0.35 -8.59 5.01
N ALA A 178 0.54 -9.57 5.14
CA ALA A 178 1.47 -9.92 4.08
C ALA A 178 0.76 -10.48 2.84
N LEU A 179 -0.23 -11.37 3.01
CA LEU A 179 -1.04 -11.90 1.90
C LEU A 179 -1.85 -10.79 1.20
N LEU A 180 -2.50 -9.91 1.96
CA LEU A 180 -3.21 -8.76 1.41
C LEU A 180 -2.27 -7.84 0.63
N THR A 181 -1.04 -7.65 1.11
CA THR A 181 0.00 -6.89 0.40
C THR A 181 0.40 -7.60 -0.90
N GLN A 182 0.54 -8.93 -0.88
CA GLN A 182 0.79 -9.71 -2.08
C GLN A 182 -0.34 -9.55 -3.11
N VAL A 183 -1.62 -9.55 -2.69
CA VAL A 183 -2.77 -9.29 -3.58
C VAL A 183 -2.66 -7.91 -4.25
N LYS A 184 -2.29 -6.87 -3.49
CA LYS A 184 -2.09 -5.51 -4.02
C LYS A 184 -0.96 -5.49 -5.07
N LEU A 185 0.17 -6.13 -4.78
CA LEU A 185 1.31 -6.21 -5.70
C LEU A 185 0.99 -7.02 -6.96
N ASP A 186 0.32 -8.17 -6.84
CA ASP A 186 -0.06 -9.02 -7.97
C ASP A 186 -0.96 -8.25 -8.96
N LYS A 187 -1.86 -7.40 -8.43
CA LYS A 187 -2.66 -6.48 -9.23
C LYS A 187 -1.80 -5.39 -9.89
N ALA A 188 -0.91 -4.75 -9.14
CA ALA A 188 -0.05 -3.67 -9.65
C ALA A 188 0.90 -4.16 -10.75
N PHE A 189 1.43 -5.37 -10.61
CA PHE A 189 2.35 -6.00 -11.56
C PHE A 189 1.66 -6.86 -12.62
N LYS A 190 0.32 -6.80 -12.69
CA LYS A 190 -0.48 -7.47 -13.72
C LYS A 190 -0.16 -8.96 -13.86
N LYS A 191 0.00 -9.66 -12.74
CA LYS A 191 0.05 -11.13 -12.76
C LYS A 191 -1.19 -11.71 -13.43
N THR A 192 -1.08 -12.94 -13.92
CA THR A 192 -2.19 -13.59 -14.62
C THR A 192 -3.41 -13.68 -13.70
N PRO A 193 -4.64 -13.68 -14.26
CA PRO A 193 -5.85 -13.79 -13.45
C PRO A 193 -5.86 -15.04 -12.54
N GLY A 194 -5.30 -16.17 -13.00
CA GLY A 194 -5.17 -17.40 -12.21
C GLY A 194 -4.24 -17.26 -11.01
N GLU A 195 -3.04 -16.69 -11.20
CA GLU A 195 -2.11 -16.43 -10.09
C GLU A 195 -2.72 -15.48 -9.05
N ARG A 196 -3.39 -14.42 -9.52
CA ARG A 196 -4.08 -13.46 -8.64
C ARG A 196 -5.18 -14.14 -7.83
N LEU A 197 -5.93 -15.03 -8.47
CA LEU A 197 -7.00 -15.78 -7.83
C LEU A 197 -6.44 -16.71 -6.75
N GLN A 198 -5.33 -17.42 -7.00
CA GLN A 198 -4.66 -18.25 -5.99
C GLN A 198 -4.25 -17.45 -4.74
N THR A 199 -3.65 -16.27 -4.91
CA THR A 199 -3.27 -15.41 -3.78
C THR A 199 -4.50 -14.97 -2.97
N ILE A 200 -5.59 -14.58 -3.65
CA ILE A 200 -6.84 -14.17 -2.97
C ILE A 200 -7.48 -15.33 -2.21
N LEU A 201 -7.47 -16.54 -2.78
CA LEU A 201 -8.03 -17.72 -2.12
C LEU A 201 -7.24 -18.11 -0.87
N GLY A 202 -5.90 -17.95 -0.88
CA GLY A 202 -5.06 -18.12 0.31
C GLY A 202 -5.36 -17.09 1.41
N GLU A 203 -5.53 -15.80 1.07
CA GLU A 203 -5.96 -14.77 2.03
C GLU A 203 -7.33 -15.10 2.62
N MET A 204 -8.28 -15.49 1.76
CA MET A 204 -9.61 -15.89 2.19
C MET A 204 -9.58 -17.08 3.17
N TYR A 205 -8.73 -18.08 2.94
CA TYR A 205 -8.58 -19.22 3.85
C TYR A 205 -8.11 -18.78 5.22
N LEU A 206 -7.03 -17.99 5.26
CA LEU A 206 -6.48 -17.48 6.51
C LEU A 206 -7.49 -16.60 7.26
N LYS A 207 -8.22 -15.75 6.55
CA LYS A 207 -9.25 -14.89 7.16
C LYS A 207 -10.43 -15.67 7.73
N LEU A 208 -10.95 -16.67 7.00
CA LEU A 208 -12.03 -17.53 7.50
C LEU A 208 -11.60 -18.40 8.68
N SER A 209 -10.29 -18.59 8.91
CA SER A 209 -9.83 -19.31 10.11
C SER A 209 -10.18 -18.56 11.40
N GLY A 210 -10.38 -17.23 11.32
CA GLY A 210 -10.60 -16.35 12.46
C GLY A 210 -9.34 -16.05 13.27
N LEU A 211 -8.19 -16.64 12.93
CA LEU A 211 -6.92 -16.40 13.62
C LEU A 211 -6.38 -14.97 13.44
N PRO A 212 -6.46 -14.33 12.25
CA PRO A 212 -5.96 -12.97 12.07
C PRO A 212 -6.70 -11.91 12.88
N ASP A 213 -7.95 -12.20 13.26
CA ASP A 213 -8.79 -11.27 14.02
C ASP A 213 -8.61 -11.41 15.54
N LEU A 214 -7.74 -12.32 15.99
CA LEU A 214 -7.35 -12.41 17.39
C LEU A 214 -6.39 -11.28 17.75
N LEU A 215 -6.61 -10.65 18.90
CA LEU A 215 -5.59 -9.78 19.47
C LEU A 215 -4.41 -10.63 19.95
N GLU A 216 -3.21 -10.06 19.90
CA GLU A 216 -1.99 -10.69 20.40
C GLU A 216 -2.22 -11.25 21.81
N HIS A 217 -1.98 -12.56 21.97
CA HIS A 217 -2.12 -13.31 23.22
C HIS A 217 -3.55 -13.62 23.71
N GLU A 218 -4.58 -13.34 22.93
CA GLU A 218 -5.92 -13.80 23.25
C GLU A 218 -6.10 -15.30 22.94
N ASP A 219 -6.76 -16.00 23.87
CA ASP A 219 -7.15 -17.39 23.70
C ASP A 219 -8.31 -17.44 22.69
N PHE A 220 -8.08 -18.13 21.57
CA PHE A 220 -9.04 -18.28 20.48
C PHE A 220 -10.45 -18.65 20.99
N HIS A 221 -10.55 -19.60 21.92
CA HIS A 221 -11.85 -20.04 22.45
C HIS A 221 -12.51 -19.00 23.36
N LYS A 222 -11.74 -18.17 24.06
CA LYS A 222 -12.30 -17.07 24.86
C LYS A 222 -12.91 -16.00 23.97
N VAL A 223 -12.22 -15.62 22.90
CA VAL A 223 -12.69 -14.63 21.93
C VAL A 223 -13.99 -15.11 21.28
N LEU A 224 -14.04 -16.36 20.82
CA LEU A 224 -15.25 -16.94 20.22
C LEU A 224 -16.46 -16.96 21.16
N ASN A 225 -16.25 -17.09 22.48
CA ASN A 225 -17.34 -17.03 23.45
C ASN A 225 -17.89 -15.60 23.64
N ALA A 226 -17.06 -14.58 23.45
CA ALA A 226 -17.44 -13.18 23.63
C ALA A 226 -18.06 -12.57 22.37
N ILE A 227 -17.74 -13.09 21.19
CA ILE A 227 -18.15 -12.52 19.90
C ILE A 227 -19.54 -13.00 19.46
N ASP A 228 -20.28 -12.09 18.83
CA ASP A 228 -21.48 -12.43 18.06
C ASP A 228 -21.15 -12.65 16.59
N LEU A 229 -20.81 -13.88 16.19
CA LEU A 229 -20.44 -14.22 14.81
C LEU A 229 -21.48 -13.78 13.75
N VAL A 230 -22.76 -13.71 14.12
CA VAL A 230 -23.82 -13.28 13.19
C VAL A 230 -23.76 -11.78 12.98
N SER A 231 -23.72 -11.02 14.06
CA SER A 231 -23.82 -9.55 14.04
C SER A 231 -22.48 -8.84 13.86
N ASP A 232 -21.35 -9.45 14.22
CA ASP A 232 -20.03 -8.86 14.07
C ASP A 232 -19.72 -8.67 12.58
N PRO A 233 -19.46 -7.44 12.09
CA PRO A 233 -19.30 -7.22 10.66
C PRO A 233 -17.93 -7.64 10.11
N VAL A 234 -16.94 -7.91 10.97
CA VAL A 234 -15.53 -8.08 10.58
C VAL A 234 -15.01 -9.48 10.88
N PHE A 235 -15.30 -10.03 12.06
CA PHE A 235 -14.65 -11.25 12.55
C PHE A 235 -14.90 -12.47 11.66
N ALA A 236 -13.82 -13.05 11.14
CA ALA A 236 -13.78 -14.19 10.25
C ALA A 236 -14.70 -14.04 9.03
N LYS A 237 -14.85 -12.82 8.49
CA LYS A 237 -15.72 -12.52 7.35
C LYS A 237 -14.95 -12.06 6.14
N ILE A 238 -15.38 -12.52 4.96
CA ILE A 238 -14.80 -12.09 3.69
C ILE A 238 -15.52 -10.84 3.18
N PRO A 239 -14.80 -9.74 2.90
CA PRO A 239 -15.39 -8.55 2.32
C PRO A 239 -16.05 -8.85 0.96
N LYS A 240 -17.20 -8.21 0.70
CA LYS A 240 -17.90 -8.33 -0.59
C LYS A 240 -17.00 -7.99 -1.78
N ALA A 241 -16.11 -7.01 -1.63
CA ALA A 241 -15.13 -6.63 -2.65
C ALA A 241 -14.19 -7.78 -3.03
N THR A 242 -13.80 -8.62 -2.07
CA THR A 242 -12.98 -9.82 -2.32
C THR A 242 -13.75 -10.84 -3.15
N ILE A 243 -15.01 -11.09 -2.81
CA ILE A 243 -15.88 -11.99 -3.59
C ILE A 243 -16.11 -11.46 -5.00
N ASP A 244 -16.28 -10.15 -5.17
CA ASP A 244 -16.40 -9.50 -6.48
C ASP A 244 -15.13 -9.66 -7.31
N ASP A 245 -13.95 -9.53 -6.70
CA ASP A 245 -12.68 -9.77 -7.37
C ASP A 245 -12.50 -11.24 -7.76
N ILE A 246 -12.87 -12.19 -6.89
CA ILE A 246 -12.89 -13.63 -7.22
C ILE A 246 -13.80 -13.88 -8.42
N THR A 247 -15.04 -13.40 -8.37
CA THR A 247 -16.05 -13.62 -9.41
C THR A 247 -15.62 -13.03 -10.75
N ARG A 248 -14.99 -11.85 -10.74
CA ARG A 248 -14.43 -11.23 -11.93
C ARG A 248 -13.28 -12.06 -12.50
N LEU A 249 -12.30 -12.43 -11.68
CA LEU A 249 -11.14 -13.21 -12.11
C LEU A 249 -11.53 -14.61 -12.59
N GLN A 250 -12.47 -15.27 -11.92
CA GLN A 250 -13.07 -16.54 -12.32
C GLN A 250 -13.59 -16.48 -13.76
N LYS A 251 -14.33 -15.43 -14.12
CA LYS A 251 -14.84 -15.22 -15.48
C LYS A 251 -13.71 -14.99 -16.49
N GLU A 252 -12.66 -14.27 -16.10
CA GLU A 252 -11.50 -14.03 -16.97
C GLU A 252 -10.71 -15.31 -17.27
N VAL A 253 -10.60 -16.23 -16.31
CA VAL A 253 -9.95 -17.55 -16.52
C VAL A 253 -10.88 -18.61 -17.10
N GLY A 254 -12.20 -18.39 -17.07
CA GLY A 254 -13.20 -19.35 -17.54
C GLY A 254 -13.42 -20.54 -16.59
N TRP A 255 -13.26 -20.34 -15.28
CA TRP A 255 -13.44 -21.39 -14.27
C TRP A 255 -14.89 -21.53 -13.80
N THR A 256 -15.31 -22.76 -13.50
CA THR A 256 -16.57 -23.03 -12.80
C THR A 256 -16.44 -22.76 -11.30
N ASP A 257 -17.57 -22.63 -10.60
CA ASP A 257 -17.58 -22.45 -9.15
C ASP A 257 -16.87 -23.62 -8.44
N GLU A 258 -17.04 -24.84 -8.94
CA GLU A 258 -16.36 -26.04 -8.40
C GLU A 258 -14.85 -25.96 -8.58
N GLN A 259 -14.36 -25.40 -9.69
CA GLN A 259 -12.92 -25.21 -9.90
C GLN A 259 -12.37 -24.15 -8.95
N VAL A 260 -13.10 -23.06 -8.70
CA VAL A 260 -12.71 -22.05 -7.71
C VAL A 260 -12.63 -22.67 -6.31
N VAL A 261 -13.60 -23.52 -5.95
CA VAL A 261 -13.60 -24.20 -4.64
C VAL A 261 -12.47 -25.23 -4.54
N ALA A 262 -12.18 -25.99 -5.61
CA ALA A 262 -11.06 -26.91 -5.61
C ALA A 262 -9.71 -26.20 -5.46
N GLU A 263 -9.55 -25.05 -6.13
CA GLU A 263 -8.34 -24.22 -5.99
C GLU A 263 -8.25 -23.55 -4.62
N PHE A 264 -9.40 -23.23 -3.99
CA PHE A 264 -9.43 -22.77 -2.61
C PHE A 264 -8.90 -23.84 -1.66
N GLU A 265 -9.38 -25.08 -1.79
CA GLU A 265 -8.90 -26.21 -0.97
C GLU A 265 -7.41 -26.51 -1.21
N ASN A 266 -6.94 -26.36 -2.45
CA ASN A 266 -5.52 -26.50 -2.78
C ASN A 266 -4.67 -25.40 -2.13
N ALA A 267 -5.08 -24.13 -2.25
CA ALA A 267 -4.40 -23.00 -1.63
C ALA A 267 -4.36 -23.14 -0.10
N ALA A 268 -5.46 -23.60 0.49
CA ALA A 268 -5.57 -23.84 1.92
C ALA A 268 -4.64 -24.98 2.39
N GLY A 269 -4.47 -26.02 1.58
CA GLY A 269 -3.54 -27.12 1.87
C GLY A 269 -2.06 -26.72 1.94
N GLN A 270 -1.70 -25.49 1.55
CA GLN A 270 -0.35 -24.95 1.68
C GLN A 270 -0.11 -24.22 3.01
N ILE A 271 -1.16 -24.02 3.82
CA ILE A 271 -1.11 -23.21 5.05
C ILE A 271 -1.50 -24.11 6.23
N GLU A 272 -0.56 -24.36 7.13
CA GLU A 272 -0.82 -25.12 8.36
C GLU A 272 -1.30 -24.18 9.48
N LEU A 273 -2.52 -24.41 9.97
CA LEU A 273 -3.12 -23.64 11.06
C LEU A 273 -3.34 -24.53 12.30
N PRO A 274 -3.04 -24.04 13.52
CA PRO A 274 -3.19 -24.81 14.75
C PRO A 274 -4.65 -25.01 15.15
N ASP A 275 -5.47 -23.99 14.91
CA ASP A 275 -6.90 -23.93 15.21
C ASP A 275 -7.61 -23.20 14.06
N GLN A 276 -8.90 -23.44 13.90
CA GLN A 276 -9.71 -22.77 12.88
C GLN A 276 -11.17 -22.68 13.32
N LEU A 277 -11.79 -21.52 13.08
CA LEU A 277 -13.18 -21.28 13.43
C LEU A 277 -14.09 -22.21 12.64
N PHE A 278 -13.91 -22.22 11.32
CA PHE A 278 -14.60 -23.06 10.38
C PHE A 278 -13.68 -24.21 9.95
N SER A 279 -14.24 -25.42 9.85
CA SER A 279 -13.56 -26.52 9.16
C SER A 279 -13.42 -26.22 7.67
N MET A 280 -12.51 -26.94 6.99
CA MET A 280 -12.33 -26.81 5.54
C MET A 280 -13.65 -26.98 4.77
N ALA A 281 -14.46 -27.97 5.15
CA ALA A 281 -15.75 -28.20 4.52
C ALA A 281 -16.73 -27.02 4.70
N GLU A 282 -16.74 -26.40 5.88
CA GLU A 282 -17.56 -25.21 6.15
C GLU A 282 -17.04 -24.00 5.36
N MET A 283 -15.72 -23.78 5.29
CA MET A 283 -15.13 -22.70 4.51
C MET A 283 -15.42 -22.82 3.02
N SER A 284 -15.28 -24.03 2.45
CA SER A 284 -15.67 -24.33 1.07
C SER A 284 -17.16 -24.06 0.83
N MET A 285 -18.03 -24.38 1.79
CA MET A 285 -19.46 -24.08 1.69
C MET A 285 -19.76 -22.58 1.79
N ILE A 286 -19.05 -21.83 2.63
CA ILE A 286 -19.14 -20.36 2.68
C ILE A 286 -18.77 -19.77 1.32
N LEU A 287 -17.66 -20.20 0.71
CA LEU A 287 -17.26 -19.78 -0.63
C LEU A 287 -18.34 -20.11 -1.68
N ARG A 288 -18.85 -21.36 -1.68
CA ARG A 288 -19.92 -21.81 -2.59
C ARG A 288 -21.18 -20.96 -2.48
N TYR A 289 -21.53 -20.48 -1.28
CA TYR A 289 -22.67 -19.59 -1.10
C TYR A 289 -22.34 -18.13 -1.41
N SER A 290 -21.08 -17.72 -1.28
CA SER A 290 -20.64 -16.36 -1.55
C SER A 290 -20.60 -16.03 -3.04
N LEU A 291 -20.17 -16.98 -3.89
CA LEU A 291 -20.12 -16.79 -5.36
C LEU A 291 -21.48 -16.40 -5.98
N PRO A 292 -22.62 -17.07 -5.66
CA PRO A 292 -23.94 -16.66 -6.13
C PRO A 292 -24.63 -15.62 -5.22
N ASP A 293 -23.92 -15.02 -4.26
CA ASP A 293 -24.46 -14.03 -3.30
C ASP A 293 -25.64 -14.53 -2.43
N ASN A 294 -25.59 -15.80 -2.01
CA ASN A 294 -26.60 -16.42 -1.16
C ASN A 294 -26.38 -16.05 0.33
N LEU A 295 -26.68 -14.79 0.65
CA LEU A 295 -26.47 -14.22 1.99
C LEU A 295 -27.24 -14.94 3.10
N ASP A 296 -28.42 -15.50 2.82
CA ASP A 296 -29.23 -16.19 3.82
C ASP A 296 -28.60 -17.52 4.24
N ALA A 297 -28.03 -18.27 3.28
CA ALA A 297 -27.29 -19.49 3.57
C ALA A 297 -26.03 -19.18 4.38
N ILE A 298 -25.29 -18.13 4.02
CA ILE A 298 -24.10 -17.68 4.78
C ILE A 298 -24.50 -17.31 6.21
N LYS A 299 -25.50 -16.44 6.41
CA LYS A 299 -25.98 -16.05 7.75
C LYS A 299 -26.36 -17.26 8.60
N LYS A 300 -27.04 -18.24 7.99
CA LYS A 300 -27.41 -19.48 8.67
C LYS A 300 -26.17 -20.25 9.13
N MET A 301 -25.14 -20.38 8.29
CA MET A 301 -23.89 -21.06 8.66
C MET A 301 -23.21 -20.41 9.86
N TYR A 302 -23.09 -19.08 9.88
CA TYR A 302 -22.50 -18.36 11.02
C TYR A 302 -23.34 -18.54 12.29
N ALA A 303 -24.67 -18.50 12.18
CA ALA A 303 -25.58 -18.71 13.31
C ALA A 303 -25.48 -20.14 13.87
N ASP A 304 -25.38 -21.15 13.00
CA ASP A 304 -25.23 -22.54 13.41
C ASP A 304 -23.86 -22.77 14.05
N LYS A 305 -22.79 -22.17 13.51
CA LYS A 305 -21.46 -22.23 14.10
C LYS A 305 -21.39 -21.58 15.48
N GLN A 306 -22.04 -20.43 15.65
CA GLN A 306 -22.12 -19.76 16.94
C GLN A 306 -22.82 -20.62 18.01
N LYS A 307 -23.90 -21.33 17.63
CA LYS A 307 -24.60 -22.25 18.55
C LYS A 307 -23.71 -23.42 18.96
N GLU A 308 -22.97 -24.00 18.00
CA GLU A 308 -22.03 -25.09 18.26
C GLU A 308 -21.02 -24.69 19.34
N TYR A 309 -20.34 -23.56 19.18
CA TYR A 309 -19.35 -23.10 20.16
C TYR A 309 -19.96 -22.76 21.53
N LYS A 310 -21.14 -22.11 21.58
CA LYS A 310 -21.83 -21.81 22.85
C LYS A 310 -22.32 -23.08 23.58
N ALA A 311 -22.64 -24.14 22.85
CA ALA A 311 -23.01 -25.43 23.45
C ALA A 311 -21.80 -26.16 24.07
N VAL A 312 -20.63 -26.03 23.44
CA VAL A 312 -19.37 -26.61 23.95
C VAL A 312 -18.88 -25.86 25.20
N SER A 313 -19.00 -24.53 25.26
CA SER A 313 -18.57 -23.77 26.44
C SER A 313 -19.46 -23.93 27.67
N THR A 314 -20.73 -24.30 27.49
CA THR A 314 -21.66 -24.63 28.59
C THR A 314 -21.50 -26.05 29.14
N THR A 315 -20.71 -26.91 28.46
CA THR A 315 -20.44 -28.30 28.85
C THR A 315 -18.99 -28.53 29.31
N GLY A 316 -18.29 -27.47 29.72
CA GLY A 316 -16.88 -27.50 30.13
C GLY A 316 -16.51 -28.64 31.11
N PRO A 317 -15.27 -29.17 31.00
CA PRO A 317 -14.87 -30.43 31.60
C PRO A 317 -14.99 -30.39 33.12
N ASN A 318 -15.57 -31.45 33.70
CA ASN A 318 -15.35 -31.78 35.10
C ASN A 318 -13.84 -31.77 35.35
N GLN A 319 -13.37 -30.80 36.14
CA GLN A 319 -12.04 -30.86 36.75
C GLN A 319 -11.94 -32.20 37.50
N LYS A 320 -11.04 -33.06 37.02
CA LYS A 320 -10.47 -34.18 37.77
C LYS A 320 -8.97 -34.15 37.61
#